data_AF-T1BFL5-F1
#
_entry.id   AF-T1BFL5-F1
#
_cell.length_a   1.000
_cell.length_b   1.000
_cell.length_c   1.000
_cell.angle_alpha   90.00
_cell.angle_beta   90.00
_cell.angle_gamma   90.00
#
_symmetry.space_group_name_H-M   'P 1'
#
loop_
_entity.id
_entity.type
_entity.pdbx_description
1 polymer ?
#
loop_
_entity_poly.entity_id
_entity_poly.type
_entity_poly.pdbx_seq_one_letter_code
_entity_poly.pdbx_strand_id
1 'polypeptide(L)'
;MQVATSRAGANLPAGIASALGAARGARDAVLEVDEAYVPAMIQAAHPGVVVLLNLSRDQLDRVNEVKMTADRWRRGLAMAGDGCTVVANVDDPMI
;
A
#
# COMPACT_ATOMS: atom_id res chain seq x y z
N MET A 1 21.64 4.37 -9.46
CA MET A 1 20.26 4.03 -9.87
C MET A 1 19.32 4.81 -8.97
N GLN A 2 18.34 5.52 -9.52
CA GLN A 2 17.40 6.34 -8.72
C GLN A 2 16.12 5.53 -8.47
N VAL A 3 15.61 5.56 -7.23
CA VAL A 3 14.34 4.97 -6.82
C VAL A 3 13.37 6.11 -6.48
N ALA A 4 12.15 6.06 -7.02
CA ALA A 4 11.10 7.01 -6.66
C ALA A 4 10.49 6.61 -5.32
N THR A 5 10.32 7.57 -4.41
CA THR A 5 9.71 7.33 -3.10
C THR A 5 8.91 8.55 -2.65
N SER A 6 7.72 8.34 -2.11
CA SER A 6 7.05 9.34 -1.29
C SER A 6 7.86 9.52 0.00
N ARG A 7 8.00 10.75 0.50
CA ARG A 7 8.73 11.08 1.73
C ARG A 7 7.85 11.87 2.67
N ALA A 8 8.20 11.86 3.96
CA ALA A 8 7.58 12.69 4.99
C ALA A 8 6.05 12.51 5.10
N GLY A 9 5.56 11.26 5.02
CA GLY A 9 4.13 10.96 5.18
C GLY A 9 3.26 11.31 3.96
N ALA A 10 3.86 11.55 2.78
CA ALA A 10 3.12 11.76 1.53
C ALA A 10 2.56 10.43 0.96
N ASN A 11 1.83 9.69 1.79
CA ASN A 11 1.33 8.33 1.54
C ASN A 11 -0.07 8.28 0.90
N LEU A 12 -0.68 9.44 0.67
CA LEU A 12 -1.92 9.60 -0.08
C LEU A 12 -1.65 9.69 -1.61
N PRO A 13 -2.63 9.38 -2.47
CA PRO A 13 -2.44 9.34 -3.92
C PRO A 13 -1.82 10.60 -4.53
N ALA A 14 -2.19 11.80 -4.05
CA ALA A 14 -1.61 13.06 -4.54
C ALA A 14 -0.12 13.20 -4.20
N GLY A 15 0.28 12.76 -3.00
CA GLY A 15 1.68 12.76 -2.56
C GLY A 15 2.52 11.78 -3.35
N ILE A 16 1.99 10.58 -3.58
CA ILE A 16 2.59 9.55 -4.43
C ILE A 16 2.76 10.06 -5.87
N ALA A 17 1.70 10.63 -6.46
CA ALA A 17 1.75 11.16 -7.82
C ALA A 17 2.80 12.27 -7.98
N SER A 18 2.89 13.18 -7.00
CA SER A 18 3.91 14.22 -6.96
C SER A 18 5.32 13.63 -6.92
N ALA A 19 5.56 12.63 -6.06
CA ALA A 19 6.85 11.96 -5.93
C ALA A 19 7.29 11.24 -7.21
N LEU A 20 6.38 10.50 -7.85
CA LEU A 20 6.64 9.84 -9.14
C LEU A 20 6.89 10.87 -10.25
N GLY A 21 6.14 11.97 -10.27
CA GLY A 21 6.31 13.07 -11.22
C GLY A 21 7.64 13.82 -11.08
N ALA A 22 8.18 13.92 -9.86
CA ALA A 22 9.49 14.50 -9.60
C ALA A 22 10.64 13.56 -9.99
N ALA A 23 10.40 12.24 -9.96
CA ALA A 23 11.39 11.20 -10.21
C ALA A 23 11.17 10.47 -11.55
N ARG A 24 10.82 11.21 -12.63
CA ARG A 24 10.52 10.62 -13.96
C ARG A 24 11.61 9.72 -14.56
N GLY A 25 12.85 9.85 -14.13
CA GLY A 25 13.97 9.00 -14.57
C GLY A 25 14.17 7.73 -13.76
N ALA A 26 13.44 7.55 -12.65
CA ALA A 26 13.50 6.35 -11.84
C ALA A 26 12.80 5.18 -12.55
N ARG A 27 13.45 4.01 -12.55
CA ARG A 27 12.87 2.77 -13.08
C ARG A 27 12.04 2.04 -12.05
N ASP A 28 12.43 2.17 -10.78
CA ASP A 28 11.82 1.49 -9.65
C ASP A 28 11.19 2.52 -8.70
N ALA A 29 10.11 2.12 -8.04
CA ALA A 29 9.44 2.92 -7.02
C ALA A 29 9.19 2.08 -5.77
N VAL A 30 9.39 2.71 -4.60
CA VAL A 30 9.01 2.16 -3.30
C VAL A 30 8.12 3.21 -2.64
N LEU A 31 6.85 2.87 -2.45
CA LEU A 31 5.82 3.83 -2.05
C LEU A 31 5.20 3.39 -0.74
N GLU A 32 5.28 4.26 0.26
CA GLU A 32 4.40 4.17 1.43
C GLU A 32 2.99 4.56 0.99
N VAL A 33 2.01 3.74 1.33
CA VAL A 33 0.61 3.92 0.96
C VAL A 33 -0.25 3.83 2.21
N ASP A 34 -1.10 4.82 2.40
CA ASP A 34 -2.12 4.83 3.45
C ASP A 34 -3.07 3.61 3.33
N GLU A 35 -3.44 3.02 4.46
CA GLU A 35 -4.23 1.80 4.53
C GLU A 35 -5.57 1.88 3.80
N ALA A 36 -6.21 3.04 3.77
CA ALA A 36 -7.49 3.22 3.09
C ALA A 36 -7.34 3.17 1.57
N TYR A 37 -6.14 3.45 1.05
CA TYR A 37 -5.85 3.63 -0.37
C TYR A 37 -5.14 2.43 -1.01
N VAL A 38 -4.73 1.42 -0.24
CA VAL A 38 -4.07 0.21 -0.77
C VAL A 38 -4.83 -0.41 -1.95
N PRO A 39 -6.16 -0.67 -1.90
CA PRO A 39 -6.86 -1.26 -3.04
C PRO A 39 -6.84 -0.38 -4.30
N ALA A 40 -6.99 0.93 -4.13
CA ALA A 40 -6.94 1.87 -5.25
C ALA A 40 -5.53 1.93 -5.86
N MET A 41 -4.49 1.90 -5.03
CA MET A 41 -3.11 1.92 -5.48
C MET A 41 -2.70 0.62 -6.18
N ILE A 42 -3.18 -0.54 -5.73
CA ILE A 42 -2.98 -1.80 -6.44
C ILE A 42 -3.52 -1.71 -7.87
N GLN A 43 -4.73 -1.17 -8.04
CA GLN A 43 -5.35 -1.02 -9.36
C GLN A 43 -4.67 0.04 -10.23
N ALA A 44 -4.24 1.16 -9.64
CA ALA A 44 -3.65 2.26 -10.41
C ALA A 44 -2.18 2.01 -10.77
N ALA A 45 -1.41 1.39 -9.88
CA ALA A 45 0.05 1.26 -10.03
C ALA A 45 0.50 -0.14 -10.49
N HIS A 46 -0.38 -1.15 -10.45
CA HIS A 46 -0.06 -2.54 -10.78
C HIS A 46 1.29 -3.00 -10.16
N PRO A 47 1.42 -2.94 -8.81
CA PRO A 47 2.69 -3.22 -8.17
C PRO A 47 3.11 -4.68 -8.37
N GLY A 48 4.39 -4.91 -8.63
CA GLY A 48 4.95 -6.26 -8.65
C GLY A 48 5.08 -6.88 -7.24
N VAL A 49 5.17 -6.04 -6.20
CA VAL A 49 5.25 -6.47 -4.80
C VAL A 49 4.40 -5.56 -3.92
N VAL A 50 3.63 -6.15 -3.01
CA VAL A 50 2.96 -5.45 -1.89
C VAL A 50 3.50 -6.01 -0.58
N VAL A 51 4.02 -5.11 0.27
CA VAL A 51 4.54 -5.48 1.60
C VAL A 51 3.53 -5.02 2.66
N LEU A 52 2.93 -5.96 3.37
CA LEU A 52 1.99 -5.72 4.45
C LEU A 52 2.71 -5.89 5.79
N LEU A 53 2.86 -4.79 6.53
CA LEU A 53 3.60 -4.76 7.79
C LEU A 53 2.74 -5.17 8.98
N ASN A 54 1.97 -4.25 9.55
CA ASN A 54 1.03 -4.54 10.61
C ASN A 54 -0.22 -3.69 10.41
N LEU A 55 -1.35 -4.21 10.86
CA LEU A 55 -2.63 -3.52 10.86
C LEU A 55 -3.17 -3.56 12.29
N SER A 56 -2.74 -2.58 13.06
CA SER A 56 -3.14 -2.42 14.45
C SER A 56 -4.23 -1.36 14.59
N ARG A 57 -4.92 -1.37 15.75
CA ARG A 57 -5.85 -0.30 16.11
C ARG A 57 -5.04 0.93 16.48
N ASP A 58 -5.37 2.08 15.90
CA ASP A 58 -4.88 3.34 16.42
C ASP A 58 -5.71 3.78 17.65
N GLN A 59 -5.41 4.95 18.21
CA GLN A 59 -6.01 5.44 19.45
C GLN A 59 -7.49 5.86 19.30
N LEU A 60 -8.11 5.77 18.12
CA LEU A 60 -9.49 6.26 17.88
C LEU A 60 -10.45 5.29 17.16
N ASP A 61 -9.98 4.19 16.55
CA ASP A 61 -10.86 3.31 15.76
C ASP A 61 -11.40 2.05 16.46
N ARG A 62 -12.68 1.73 16.16
CA ARG A 62 -13.37 0.53 16.66
C ARG A 62 -12.77 -0.73 16.00
N VAL A 63 -12.77 -1.87 16.72
CA VAL A 63 -12.32 -3.20 16.21
C VAL A 63 -12.87 -3.56 14.82
N ASN A 64 -14.06 -3.06 14.48
CA ASN A 64 -14.70 -3.31 13.19
C ASN A 64 -13.95 -2.65 12.02
N GLU A 65 -13.27 -1.54 12.24
CA GLU A 65 -12.64 -0.75 11.17
C GLU A 65 -11.37 -1.44 10.66
N VAL A 66 -10.54 -1.93 11.58
CA VAL A 66 -9.36 -2.77 11.27
C VAL A 66 -9.77 -4.00 10.44
N LYS A 67 -10.84 -4.71 10.84
CA LYS A 67 -11.36 -5.86 10.08
C LYS A 67 -11.83 -5.46 8.68
N MET A 68 -12.58 -4.37 8.58
CA MET A 68 -13.05 -3.86 7.29
C MET A 68 -11.89 -3.46 6.37
N THR A 69 -10.84 -2.85 6.91
CA THR A 69 -9.63 -2.49 6.17
C THR A 69 -8.91 -3.74 5.65
N ALA A 70 -8.68 -4.74 6.51
CA ALA A 70 -8.09 -6.01 6.09
C ALA A 70 -8.92 -6.70 4.98
N ASP A 71 -10.24 -6.72 5.09
CA ASP A 71 -11.12 -7.31 4.07
C ASP A 71 -11.08 -6.53 2.75
N ARG A 72 -10.92 -5.19 2.81
CA ARG A 72 -10.71 -4.37 1.61
C ARG A 72 -9.37 -4.69 0.94
N TRP A 73 -8.30 -4.87 1.72
CA TRP A 73 -6.99 -5.26 1.20
C TRP A 73 -7.05 -6.62 0.50
N ARG A 74 -7.66 -7.63 1.12
CA ARG A 74 -7.85 -8.97 0.52
C ARG A 74 -8.55 -8.89 -0.83
N ARG A 75 -9.62 -8.11 -0.95
CA ARG A 75 -10.32 -7.90 -2.22
C ARG A 75 -9.43 -7.19 -3.25
N GLY A 76 -8.73 -6.13 -2.86
CA GLY A 76 -7.82 -5.41 -3.76
C GLY A 76 -6.70 -6.29 -4.29
N LEU A 77 -6.10 -7.11 -3.43
CA LEU A 77 -5.03 -8.04 -3.78
C LEU A 77 -5.54 -9.18 -4.67
N ALA A 78 -6.72 -9.73 -4.40
CA ALA A 78 -7.34 -10.73 -5.27
C ALA A 78 -7.55 -10.21 -6.70
N MET A 79 -7.80 -8.90 -6.86
CA MET A 79 -7.93 -8.25 -8.18
C MET A 79 -6.58 -7.99 -8.86
N ALA A 80 -5.44 -8.03 -8.15
CA ALA A 80 -4.12 -7.85 -8.73
C ALA A 80 -3.69 -9.06 -9.59
N GLY A 81 -4.24 -10.24 -9.30
CA GLY A 81 -3.90 -11.50 -9.97
C GLY A 81 -2.47 -11.97 -9.72
N ASP A 82 -2.01 -12.92 -10.52
CA ASP A 82 -0.74 -13.66 -10.30
C ASP A 82 0.53 -12.81 -10.53
N GLY A 83 0.39 -11.56 -10.99
CA GLY A 83 1.52 -10.65 -11.24
C GLY A 83 2.02 -9.90 -10.00
N CYS A 84 1.33 -10.02 -8.87
CA CYS A 84 1.64 -9.29 -7.64
C CYS A 84 2.08 -10.25 -6.53
N THR A 85 3.33 -10.12 -6.08
CA THR A 85 3.83 -10.87 -4.92
C THR A 85 3.43 -10.16 -3.63
N VAL A 86 2.79 -10.88 -2.72
CA VAL A 86 2.44 -10.34 -1.38
C VAL A 86 3.46 -10.84 -0.36
N VAL A 87 4.12 -9.89 0.32
CA VAL A 87 4.97 -10.16 1.49
C VAL A 87 4.19 -9.73 2.72
N ALA A 88 3.84 -10.69 3.58
CA ALA A 88 2.97 -10.48 4.73
C ALA A 88 3.70 -10.81 6.03
N ASN A 89 3.42 -10.04 7.08
CA ASN A 89 3.85 -10.32 8.43
C ASN A 89 3.01 -11.44 9.07
N VAL A 90 3.64 -12.58 9.37
CA VAL A 90 2.98 -13.75 9.96
C VAL A 90 2.55 -13.55 11.41
N ASP A 91 3.15 -12.57 12.11
CA ASP A 91 2.87 -12.31 13.52
C ASP A 91 1.62 -11.42 13.73
N ASP A 92 1.07 -10.84 12.66
CA ASP A 92 -0.14 -10.02 12.72
C ASP A 92 -1.36 -10.82 12.21
N PRO A 93 -2.34 -11.16 13.07
CA PRO A 93 -3.50 -11.97 12.68
C PRO A 93 -4.46 -11.26 11.72
N MET A 94 -4.32 -9.94 11.54
CA MET A 94 -5.15 -9.17 10.62
C MET A 94 -4.64 -9.19 9.18
N ILE A 95 -3.36 -9.54 8.97
CA ILE A 95 -2.72 -9.63 7.67
C ILE A 95 -3.03 -10.99 7.04
#